data_AF-A0A1G1Q4G2-F1
#
_entry.id   AF-A0A1G1Q4G2-F1
#
_cell.length_a   1.000
_cell.length_b   1.000
_cell.length_c   1.000
_cell.angle_alpha   90.00
_cell.angle_beta   90.00
_cell.angle_gamma   90.00
#
_symmetry.space_group_name_H-M   'P 1'
#
loop_
_entity.id
_entity.type
_entity.pdbx_description
1 polymer ?
#
loop_
_entity_poly.entity_id
_entity_poly.type
_entity_poly.pdbx_seq_one_letter_code
_entity_poly.pdbx_strand_id
1 'polypeptide(L)'
;MSDKIRISKNKKIFIFLIASILVSLSFSATESFSNNLKIANVSLEGRNPSSNSVTVEFDISWDNSWQTKINHDAVWVTVRLNDPAVVPTDKKLCQMKESGTNPTGTLIDSDSGLEIVIPQDKMGAFIKLDSYGKKNTAEASDVELMIDYGSCGLDDSNSAAVSVMGIEMVFVPEGAFYAGDNDTSTASLDQGSADSDPWHIASESAISVSNPASDGYRYVSAGNSGEGSTGSSFTLPSSYPKGYGSFYVMKYEITEEQWVAFANSLPSSAARANRDITNSSHKNSDSVINRNTISCSGSNVTCSTQRPARAVSYLTWMDLAAFLDWAALRPMTELEYEKMSRGPVLPVEGEYAWGSINITSATALSSGNEDGTEVVTNSGANAQYGTVILTGGDSVNGSGYDQGPLRAGIFATSSSDREGSGAGYYGVLELSGNLSERVVTIGNAAGRNFVETHGDGVLSTVSGYEGNATNADWPGIDALPSRGVTSAEGSGSKGGAWNSASSSLRISDRGDAANASTSATGYAGGRGVRSYDSN
;
A
#
# COMPACT_ATOMS: atom_id res chain seq x y z
N MET A 1 22.09 -83.08 -18.33
CA MET A 1 23.17 -82.19 -18.77
C MET A 1 22.90 -80.84 -18.14
N SER A 2 23.43 -80.60 -16.93
CA SER A 2 24.70 -79.88 -16.72
C SER A 2 24.78 -78.61 -17.57
N ASP A 3 24.60 -77.45 -16.95
CA ASP A 3 25.77 -76.62 -16.64
C ASP A 3 25.49 -75.61 -15.52
N LYS A 4 26.47 -75.54 -14.63
CA LYS A 4 26.63 -74.57 -13.53
C LYS A 4 27.31 -73.30 -14.08
N ILE A 5 27.42 -72.29 -13.19
CA ILE A 5 28.36 -71.14 -13.12
C ILE A 5 27.62 -69.80 -13.35
N ARG A 6 27.73 -68.73 -12.54
CA ARG A 6 28.41 -68.39 -11.27
C ARG A 6 27.70 -67.15 -10.70
N ILE A 7 27.74 -67.01 -9.38
CA ILE A 7 27.35 -65.80 -8.64
C ILE A 7 28.35 -64.66 -8.90
N SER A 8 27.86 -63.43 -9.05
CA SER A 8 28.63 -62.20 -8.79
C SER A 8 27.74 -61.21 -8.01
N LYS A 9 28.34 -60.66 -6.95
CA LYS A 9 27.73 -59.76 -5.96
C LYS A 9 27.67 -58.32 -6.47
N ASN A 10 26.74 -57.57 -5.88
CA ASN A 10 26.86 -56.18 -5.41
C ASN A 10 26.00 -55.10 -6.09
N LYS A 11 25.43 -54.31 -5.18
CA LYS A 11 24.87 -52.96 -5.28
C LYS A 11 23.43 -52.84 -5.77
N LYS A 12 22.53 -52.91 -4.78
CA LYS A 12 21.31 -52.10 -4.73
C LYS A 12 21.66 -50.66 -5.10
N ILE A 13 21.18 -50.22 -6.24
CA ILE A 13 21.05 -48.81 -6.60
C ILE A 13 19.56 -48.62 -6.84
N PHE A 14 18.88 -48.07 -5.83
CA PHE A 14 17.53 -47.55 -5.94
C PHE A 14 17.65 -46.26 -6.79
N ILE A 15 17.29 -46.33 -8.06
CA ILE A 15 17.05 -45.14 -8.87
C ILE A 15 15.58 -44.77 -8.63
N PHE A 16 15.37 -43.76 -7.79
CA PHE A 16 14.12 -43.00 -7.78
C PHE A 16 14.07 -42.21 -9.09
N LEU A 17 13.32 -42.71 -10.06
CA LEU A 17 12.91 -41.93 -11.22
C LEU A 17 11.73 -41.05 -10.76
N ILE A 18 12.02 -39.86 -10.24
CA ILE A 18 11.02 -38.80 -10.10
C ILE A 18 10.84 -38.24 -11.51
N ALA A 19 9.80 -38.72 -12.19
CA ALA A 19 9.34 -38.10 -13.42
C ALA A 19 8.69 -36.76 -13.05
N SER A 20 9.45 -35.68 -13.25
CA SER A 20 8.94 -34.31 -13.26
C SER A 20 7.89 -34.18 -14.36
N ILE A 21 6.63 -34.35 -14.00
CA ILE A 21 5.51 -33.94 -14.85
C ILE A 21 5.43 -32.43 -14.71
N LEU A 22 6.03 -31.70 -15.67
CA LEU A 22 5.68 -30.32 -15.97
C LEU A 22 4.19 -30.32 -16.40
N VAL A 23 3.30 -30.08 -15.45
CA VAL A 23 1.95 -29.61 -15.77
C VAL A 23 2.07 -28.09 -15.87
N SER A 24 2.36 -27.61 -17.08
CA SER A 24 2.09 -26.23 -17.47
C SER A 24 0.57 -26.04 -17.50
N LEU A 25 -0.03 -25.83 -16.32
CA LEU A 25 -1.37 -25.30 -16.18
C LEU A 25 -1.30 -23.81 -16.51
N SER A 26 -1.41 -23.51 -17.80
CA SER A 26 -1.64 -22.16 -18.31
C SER A 26 -3.04 -21.72 -17.88
N PHE A 27 -3.20 -21.31 -16.62
CA PHE A 27 -4.32 -20.48 -16.22
C PHE A 27 -4.09 -19.10 -16.83
N SER A 28 -4.61 -18.87 -18.04
CA SER A 28 -4.79 -17.52 -18.55
C SER A 28 -5.90 -16.84 -17.74
N ALA A 29 -5.56 -16.40 -16.53
CA ALA A 29 -6.32 -15.38 -15.84
C ALA A 29 -6.03 -14.07 -16.56
N THR A 30 -7.00 -13.57 -17.33
CA THR A 30 -6.95 -12.18 -17.81
C THR A 30 -7.03 -11.26 -16.60
N GLU A 31 -5.93 -10.78 -16.06
CA GLU A 31 -5.99 -9.89 -14.91
C GLU A 31 -6.79 -8.63 -15.29
N SER A 32 -7.82 -8.34 -14.50
CA SER A 32 -8.64 -7.13 -14.63
C SER A 32 -8.19 -6.25 -13.48
N PHE A 33 -7.76 -5.03 -13.78
CA PHE A 33 -7.26 -4.11 -12.77
C PHE A 33 -8.29 -3.00 -12.52
N SER A 34 -9.03 -3.12 -11.42
CA SER A 34 -9.82 -2.04 -10.81
C SER A 34 -9.20 -0.66 -10.88
N ASN A 35 -9.97 0.34 -11.31
CA ASN A 35 -9.62 1.76 -11.38
C ASN A 35 -10.90 2.63 -11.41
N ASN A 36 -10.76 3.96 -11.34
CA ASN A 36 -11.87 4.92 -11.47
C ASN A 36 -12.95 4.83 -10.38
N LEU A 37 -12.55 4.55 -9.13
CA LEU A 37 -13.46 4.61 -7.98
C LEU A 37 -14.20 5.95 -7.88
N LYS A 38 -15.52 5.87 -7.70
CA LYS A 38 -16.42 6.99 -7.49
C LYS A 38 -17.33 6.70 -6.31
N ILE A 39 -17.50 7.71 -5.46
CA ILE A 39 -18.51 7.74 -4.40
C ILE A 39 -19.34 9.00 -4.62
N ALA A 40 -20.66 8.85 -4.69
CA ALA A 40 -21.59 9.93 -5.00
C ALA A 40 -22.83 9.86 -4.12
N ASN A 41 -23.67 10.90 -4.21
CA ASN A 41 -24.98 10.96 -3.56
C ASN A 41 -24.95 10.66 -2.05
N VAL A 42 -23.89 11.11 -1.38
CA VAL A 42 -23.71 10.88 0.07
C VAL A 42 -24.75 11.68 0.87
N SER A 43 -25.51 11.01 1.73
CA SER A 43 -26.49 11.62 2.63
C SER A 43 -26.46 11.01 4.05
N LEU A 44 -27.15 11.68 4.98
CA LEU A 44 -27.38 11.19 6.34
C LEU A 44 -28.87 10.91 6.50
N GLU A 45 -29.19 9.67 6.81
CA GLU A 45 -30.56 9.17 6.93
C GLU A 45 -30.81 8.59 8.33
N GLY A 46 -32.07 8.56 8.76
CA GLY A 46 -32.51 7.69 9.87
C GLY A 46 -31.78 7.86 11.22
N ARG A 47 -31.46 9.09 11.66
CA ARG A 47 -30.84 9.33 12.99
C ARG A 47 -31.68 8.74 14.12
N ASN A 48 -31.07 7.95 14.98
CA ASN A 48 -31.66 7.37 16.18
C ASN A 48 -30.89 7.78 17.46
N PRO A 49 -31.41 8.77 18.20
CA PRO A 49 -30.84 9.23 19.48
C PRO A 49 -30.71 8.15 20.55
N SER A 50 -31.63 7.18 20.59
CA SER A 50 -31.63 6.16 21.65
C SER A 50 -30.48 5.16 21.54
N SER A 51 -29.91 5.01 20.34
CA SER A 51 -28.81 4.08 20.04
C SER A 51 -27.52 4.79 19.62
N ASN A 52 -27.46 6.13 19.69
CA ASN A 52 -26.37 6.94 19.17
C ASN A 52 -25.99 6.57 17.72
N SER A 53 -26.98 6.34 16.86
CA SER A 53 -26.73 5.88 15.48
C SER A 53 -27.33 6.76 14.40
N VAL A 54 -26.69 6.79 13.23
CA VAL A 54 -27.21 7.42 12.02
C VAL A 54 -26.86 6.54 10.82
N THR A 55 -27.74 6.46 9.84
CA THR A 55 -27.47 5.76 8.58
C THR A 55 -26.77 6.73 7.63
N VAL A 56 -25.70 6.26 6.99
CA VAL A 56 -25.07 6.96 5.88
C VAL A 56 -25.39 6.21 4.60
N GLU A 57 -26.02 6.89 3.66
CA GLU A 57 -26.38 6.37 2.34
C GLU A 57 -25.45 6.98 1.28
N PHE A 58 -25.03 6.19 0.29
CA PHE A 58 -24.21 6.64 -0.84
C PHE A 58 -24.27 5.68 -2.04
N ASP A 59 -23.90 6.19 -3.20
CA ASP A 59 -23.60 5.38 -4.38
C ASP A 59 -22.10 5.09 -4.48
N ILE A 60 -21.75 3.91 -4.96
CA ILE A 60 -20.36 3.51 -5.21
C ILE A 60 -20.22 2.84 -6.58
N SER A 61 -19.16 3.17 -7.31
CA SER A 61 -18.74 2.40 -8.48
C SER A 61 -17.23 2.40 -8.67
N TRP A 62 -16.70 1.33 -9.24
CA TRP A 62 -15.31 1.22 -9.68
C TRP A 62 -15.22 0.21 -10.83
N ASP A 63 -14.25 0.40 -11.72
CA ASP A 63 -14.11 -0.46 -12.87
C ASP A 63 -13.37 -1.76 -12.52
N ASN A 64 -13.33 -2.72 -13.43
CA ASN A 64 -12.40 -3.86 -13.45
C ASN A 64 -12.23 -4.66 -12.13
N SER A 65 -13.33 -4.87 -11.39
CA SER A 65 -13.34 -5.67 -10.16
C SER A 65 -13.18 -7.16 -10.44
N TRP A 66 -12.55 -7.89 -9.53
CA TRP A 66 -12.34 -9.33 -9.61
C TRP A 66 -12.39 -10.02 -8.25
N GLN A 67 -12.84 -11.28 -8.27
CA GLN A 67 -12.67 -12.21 -7.17
C GLN A 67 -12.31 -13.58 -7.72
N THR A 68 -11.17 -14.10 -7.26
CA THR A 68 -10.67 -15.42 -7.59
C THR A 68 -10.60 -16.29 -6.34
N LYS A 69 -10.12 -17.53 -6.49
CA LYS A 69 -9.82 -18.41 -5.36
C LYS A 69 -8.57 -17.99 -4.58
N ILE A 70 -7.74 -17.12 -5.14
CA ILE A 70 -6.45 -16.71 -4.56
C ILE A 70 -6.59 -15.37 -3.88
N ASN A 71 -7.18 -14.40 -4.59
CA ASN A 71 -7.33 -13.02 -4.14
C ASN A 71 -8.52 -12.32 -4.81
N HIS A 72 -8.75 -11.08 -4.39
CA HIS A 72 -9.78 -10.18 -4.92
C HIS A 72 -9.38 -8.73 -4.69
N ASP A 73 -10.04 -7.83 -5.41
CA ASP A 73 -10.09 -6.42 -5.02
C ASP A 73 -11.26 -6.12 -4.08
N ALA A 74 -11.16 -4.99 -3.42
CA ALA A 74 -12.21 -4.43 -2.59
C ALA A 74 -12.05 -2.91 -2.53
N VAL A 75 -13.10 -2.21 -2.13
CA VAL A 75 -13.00 -0.81 -1.71
C VAL A 75 -13.06 -0.75 -0.19
N TRP A 76 -12.01 -0.22 0.43
CA TRP A 76 -12.02 0.15 1.85
C TRP A 76 -12.74 1.49 2.02
N VAL A 77 -13.89 1.45 2.68
CA VAL A 77 -14.77 2.59 2.92
C VAL A 77 -14.68 3.02 4.38
N THR A 78 -14.36 4.29 4.62
CA THR A 78 -14.39 4.90 5.95
C THR A 78 -15.37 6.07 5.96
N VAL A 79 -16.06 6.25 7.09
CA VAL A 79 -17.06 7.31 7.26
C VAL A 79 -16.58 8.31 8.29
N ARG A 80 -16.67 9.59 7.93
CA ARG A 80 -16.37 10.69 8.82
C ARG A 80 -17.56 11.60 9.00
N LEU A 81 -17.80 11.97 10.25
CA LEU A 81 -18.80 12.98 10.61
C LEU A 81 -18.10 14.22 11.14
N ASN A 82 -18.73 15.38 10.93
CA ASN A 82 -18.27 16.65 11.47
C ASN A 82 -19.44 17.56 11.83
N ASP A 83 -19.20 18.44 12.80
CA ASP A 83 -20.10 19.57 13.04
C ASP A 83 -19.76 20.69 12.04
N PRO A 84 -20.67 21.08 11.14
CA PRO A 84 -20.41 22.12 10.13
C PRO A 84 -20.22 23.52 10.74
N ALA A 85 -20.56 23.74 12.02
CA ALA A 85 -20.31 24.99 12.70
C ALA A 85 -18.84 25.13 13.19
N VAL A 86 -18.08 24.04 13.22
CA VAL A 86 -16.68 24.04 13.67
C VAL A 86 -15.76 24.45 12.52
N VAL A 87 -14.91 25.46 12.77
CA VAL A 87 -13.93 25.99 11.83
C VAL A 87 -12.55 26.06 12.51
N PRO A 88 -11.47 25.47 11.95
CA PRO A 88 -11.45 24.66 10.73
C PRO A 88 -12.30 23.39 10.82
N THR A 89 -12.72 22.84 9.68
CA THR A 89 -13.52 21.61 9.66
C THR A 89 -12.74 20.46 10.29
N ASP A 90 -13.38 19.77 11.24
CA ASP A 90 -12.87 18.60 11.95
C ASP A 90 -13.67 17.37 11.56
N LYS A 91 -13.19 16.62 10.55
CA LYS A 91 -13.87 15.38 10.12
C LYS A 91 -13.30 14.21 10.89
N LYS A 92 -14.13 13.64 11.77
CA LYS A 92 -13.73 12.58 12.68
C LYS A 92 -14.12 11.22 12.14
N LEU A 93 -13.20 10.26 12.18
CA LEU A 93 -13.49 8.86 11.84
C LEU A 93 -14.49 8.30 12.85
N CYS A 94 -15.60 7.75 12.37
CA CYS A 94 -16.63 7.14 13.21
C CYS A 94 -16.69 5.63 12.94
N GLN A 95 -17.03 4.87 13.96
CA GLN A 95 -17.16 3.43 13.86
C GLN A 95 -18.50 3.04 13.24
N MET A 96 -18.49 1.96 12.48
CA MET A 96 -19.69 1.25 12.11
C MET A 96 -20.37 0.66 13.36
N LYS A 97 -21.68 0.45 13.32
CA LYS A 97 -22.40 -0.04 14.50
C LYS A 97 -22.11 -1.51 14.80
N GLU A 98 -22.07 -2.33 13.76
CA GLU A 98 -21.88 -3.77 13.85
C GLU A 98 -20.75 -4.25 12.93
N SER A 99 -20.11 -5.37 13.28
CA SER A 99 -19.09 -6.04 12.46
C SER A 99 -19.64 -7.31 11.80
N GLY A 100 -18.94 -7.84 10.80
CA GLY A 100 -19.30 -9.07 10.07
C GLY A 100 -19.59 -8.84 8.59
N THR A 101 -20.10 -9.88 7.92
CA THR A 101 -20.54 -9.83 6.52
C THR A 101 -22.01 -9.46 6.44
N ASN A 102 -22.33 -8.40 5.72
CA ASN A 102 -23.66 -7.80 5.60
C ASN A 102 -24.40 -7.73 6.96
N PRO A 103 -23.77 -7.16 8.01
CA PRO A 103 -24.37 -7.17 9.34
C PRO A 103 -25.63 -6.31 9.38
N THR A 104 -26.43 -6.48 10.44
CA THR A 104 -27.63 -5.66 10.63
C THR A 104 -27.27 -4.17 10.65
N GLY A 105 -28.06 -3.34 9.96
CA GLY A 105 -27.77 -1.92 9.78
C GLY A 105 -26.88 -1.63 8.56
N THR A 106 -26.69 -2.60 7.67
CA THR A 106 -26.13 -2.37 6.33
C THR A 106 -27.15 -2.72 5.26
N LEU A 107 -27.09 -2.03 4.12
CA LEU A 107 -27.86 -2.33 2.92
C LEU A 107 -26.94 -2.27 1.71
N ILE A 108 -27.00 -3.29 0.88
CA ILE A 108 -26.46 -3.29 -0.47
C ILE A 108 -27.38 -4.16 -1.32
N ASP A 109 -27.73 -3.70 -2.52
CA ASP A 109 -28.63 -4.44 -3.40
C ASP A 109 -28.05 -5.84 -3.68
N SER A 110 -28.81 -6.90 -3.37
CA SER A 110 -28.37 -8.27 -3.62
C SER A 110 -28.13 -8.57 -5.10
N ASP A 111 -28.79 -7.84 -6.01
CA ASP A 111 -28.59 -7.99 -7.45
C ASP A 111 -27.30 -7.28 -7.93
N SER A 112 -26.69 -6.43 -7.09
CA SER A 112 -25.38 -5.80 -7.37
C SER A 112 -24.23 -6.80 -7.40
N GLY A 113 -24.39 -8.02 -6.86
CA GLY A 113 -23.32 -9.00 -6.73
C GLY A 113 -22.14 -8.52 -5.87
N LEU A 114 -22.42 -7.61 -4.94
CA LEU A 114 -21.48 -7.05 -3.98
C LEU A 114 -21.88 -7.43 -2.55
N GLU A 115 -20.90 -7.50 -1.66
CA GLU A 115 -21.11 -7.65 -0.22
C GLU A 115 -20.28 -6.63 0.57
N ILE A 116 -20.79 -6.31 1.76
CA ILE A 116 -20.15 -5.44 2.74
C ILE A 116 -19.51 -6.32 3.83
N VAL A 117 -18.24 -6.11 4.12
CA VAL A 117 -17.51 -6.81 5.18
C VAL A 117 -16.92 -5.79 6.14
N ILE A 118 -17.43 -5.74 7.37
CA ILE A 118 -16.97 -4.81 8.42
C ILE A 118 -16.05 -5.58 9.38
N PRO A 119 -14.77 -5.19 9.52
CA PRO A 119 -13.84 -5.81 10.47
C PRO A 119 -14.27 -5.61 11.94
N GLN A 120 -13.64 -6.35 12.85
CA GLN A 120 -14.00 -6.33 14.27
C GLN A 120 -13.78 -4.98 14.98
N ASP A 121 -12.81 -4.18 14.53
CA ASP A 121 -12.56 -2.83 15.06
C ASP A 121 -13.60 -1.79 14.62
N LYS A 122 -14.44 -2.15 13.63
CA LYS A 122 -15.52 -1.33 13.07
C LYS A 122 -15.06 0.00 12.47
N MET A 123 -13.78 0.18 12.16
CA MET A 123 -13.25 1.47 11.68
C MET A 123 -13.56 1.76 10.20
N GLY A 124 -14.09 0.79 9.47
CA GLY A 124 -14.51 0.93 8.08
C GLY A 124 -15.15 -0.36 7.56
N ALA A 125 -15.42 -0.40 6.28
CA ALA A 125 -16.06 -1.53 5.61
C ALA A 125 -15.33 -1.84 4.29
N PHE A 126 -15.13 -3.12 3.99
CA PHE A 126 -14.74 -3.55 2.65
C PHE A 126 -16.01 -3.80 1.83
N ILE A 127 -16.10 -3.18 0.65
CA ILE A 127 -17.10 -3.52 -0.36
C ILE A 127 -16.39 -4.28 -1.47
N LYS A 128 -16.85 -5.50 -1.78
CA LYS A 128 -16.21 -6.38 -2.78
C LYS A 128 -17.25 -7.25 -3.46
N LEU A 129 -16.85 -7.97 -4.52
CA LEU A 129 -17.71 -9.00 -5.10
C LEU A 129 -18.11 -10.04 -4.03
N ASP A 130 -19.32 -10.58 -4.18
CA ASP A 130 -19.88 -11.64 -3.31
C ASP A 130 -19.55 -13.06 -3.81
N SER A 131 -18.99 -13.18 -5.01
CA SER A 131 -18.81 -14.42 -5.72
C SER A 131 -17.64 -14.36 -6.71
N TYR A 132 -17.10 -15.53 -7.06
CA TYR A 132 -15.99 -15.61 -8.02
C TYR A 132 -16.40 -15.06 -9.39
N GLY A 133 -15.58 -14.18 -9.94
CA GLY A 133 -15.87 -13.56 -11.21
C GLY A 133 -15.12 -12.27 -11.43
N LYS A 134 -15.54 -11.54 -12.45
CA LYS A 134 -15.05 -10.20 -12.77
C LYS A 134 -16.22 -9.33 -13.19
N LYS A 135 -16.11 -8.03 -12.94
CA LYS A 135 -17.00 -7.02 -13.47
C LYS A 135 -16.18 -5.91 -14.13
N ASN A 136 -16.57 -5.53 -15.35
CA ASN A 136 -15.98 -4.36 -16.00
C ASN A 136 -16.25 -3.08 -15.19
N THR A 137 -17.42 -3.02 -14.54
CA THR A 137 -17.80 -2.00 -13.57
C THR A 137 -18.58 -2.68 -12.47
N ALA A 138 -18.07 -2.61 -11.24
CA ALA A 138 -18.78 -2.94 -10.02
C ALA A 138 -19.48 -1.67 -9.54
N GLU A 139 -20.78 -1.74 -9.29
CA GLU A 139 -21.57 -0.58 -8.89
C GLU A 139 -22.73 -1.01 -8.00
N ALA A 140 -23.07 -0.15 -7.03
CA ALA A 140 -24.27 -0.24 -6.21
C ALA A 140 -24.75 1.17 -5.87
N SER A 141 -26.07 1.34 -5.88
CA SER A 141 -26.74 2.55 -5.42
C SER A 141 -27.37 2.33 -4.05
N ASP A 142 -27.61 3.43 -3.35
CA ASP A 142 -28.30 3.45 -2.05
C ASP A 142 -27.65 2.48 -1.03
N VAL A 143 -26.31 2.42 -1.02
CA VAL A 143 -25.55 1.62 -0.05
C VAL A 143 -25.70 2.27 1.32
N GLU A 144 -26.19 1.53 2.30
CA GLU A 144 -26.37 2.02 3.67
C GLU A 144 -25.32 1.43 4.61
N LEU A 145 -24.72 2.30 5.44
CA LEU A 145 -23.89 1.94 6.58
C LEU A 145 -24.42 2.62 7.84
N MET A 146 -24.79 1.84 8.86
CA MET A 146 -25.18 2.38 10.17
C MET A 146 -23.94 2.72 11.00
N ILE A 147 -23.82 3.98 11.38
CA ILE A 147 -22.68 4.58 12.07
C ILE A 147 -23.01 4.84 13.53
N ASP A 148 -22.08 4.54 14.43
CA ASP A 148 -22.10 5.00 15.82
C ASP A 148 -21.49 6.41 15.89
N TYR A 149 -22.32 7.46 15.86
CA TYR A 149 -21.80 8.82 15.94
C TYR A 149 -21.23 9.17 17.33
N GLY A 150 -21.58 8.40 18.36
CA GLY A 150 -21.01 8.54 19.69
C GLY A 150 -19.54 8.13 19.74
N SER A 151 -19.12 7.19 18.89
CA SER A 151 -17.72 6.71 18.83
C SER A 151 -16.73 7.80 18.42
N CYS A 152 -17.19 8.79 17.66
CA CYS A 152 -16.40 9.94 17.22
C CYS A 152 -16.70 11.22 18.01
N GLY A 153 -17.36 11.08 19.17
CA GLY A 153 -17.59 12.17 20.12
C GLY A 153 -18.64 13.18 19.67
N LEU A 154 -19.59 12.80 18.81
CA LEU A 154 -20.80 13.58 18.53
C LEU A 154 -21.95 13.11 19.44
N ASP A 155 -22.87 14.01 19.75
CA ASP A 155 -24.07 13.75 20.53
C ASP A 155 -25.33 14.31 19.84
N ASP A 156 -26.50 14.05 20.46
CA ASP A 156 -27.83 14.43 19.96
C ASP A 156 -28.02 15.92 19.69
N SER A 157 -27.22 16.77 20.32
CA SER A 157 -27.26 18.22 20.13
C SER A 157 -26.43 18.71 18.94
N ASN A 158 -25.47 17.91 18.45
CA ASN A 158 -24.68 18.28 17.30
C ASN A 158 -25.50 18.24 16.01
N SER A 159 -25.26 19.24 15.14
CA SER A 159 -25.50 19.10 13.71
C SER A 159 -24.41 18.23 13.11
N ALA A 160 -24.73 17.42 12.10
CA ALA A 160 -23.76 16.54 11.46
C ALA A 160 -23.76 16.75 9.94
N ALA A 161 -22.56 16.85 9.37
CA ALA A 161 -22.29 16.65 7.96
C ALA A 161 -21.44 15.37 7.82
N VAL A 162 -21.50 14.74 6.65
CA VAL A 162 -20.85 13.45 6.38
C VAL A 162 -19.85 13.57 5.25
N SER A 163 -18.80 12.75 5.31
CA SER A 163 -17.91 12.47 4.20
C SER A 163 -17.57 10.99 4.19
N VAL A 164 -17.67 10.36 3.02
CA VAL A 164 -17.29 8.97 2.79
C VAL A 164 -16.01 8.98 1.98
N MET A 165 -15.01 8.23 2.43
CA MET A 165 -13.76 8.02 1.70
C MET A 165 -13.69 6.56 1.28
N GLY A 166 -13.36 6.33 0.02
CA GLY A 166 -13.07 5.00 -0.52
C GLY A 166 -11.61 4.90 -0.96
N ILE A 167 -11.01 3.74 -0.74
CA ILE A 167 -9.68 3.39 -1.22
C ILE A 167 -9.75 2.01 -1.87
N GLU A 168 -9.31 1.90 -3.13
CA GLU A 168 -9.19 0.61 -3.80
C GLU A 168 -8.06 -0.22 -3.15
N MET A 169 -8.39 -1.43 -2.75
CA MET A 169 -7.49 -2.37 -2.05
C MET A 169 -7.43 -3.70 -2.79
N VAL A 170 -6.34 -4.43 -2.57
CA VAL A 170 -6.15 -5.81 -3.03
C VAL A 170 -5.94 -6.69 -1.81
N PHE A 171 -6.63 -7.83 -1.76
CA PHE A 171 -6.39 -8.85 -0.74
C PHE A 171 -5.14 -9.66 -1.10
N VAL A 172 -4.19 -9.76 -0.17
CA VAL A 172 -3.03 -10.65 -0.25
C VAL A 172 -3.29 -11.84 0.69
N PRO A 173 -3.40 -13.07 0.16
CA PRO A 173 -3.71 -14.24 0.98
C PRO A 173 -2.52 -14.66 1.86
N GLU A 174 -2.86 -15.35 2.95
CA GLU A 174 -1.88 -16.02 3.78
C GLU A 174 -1.07 -17.04 2.95
N GLY A 175 0.23 -17.09 3.17
CA GLY A 175 1.05 -18.19 2.67
C GLY A 175 2.53 -17.89 2.58
N ALA A 176 3.32 -18.94 2.36
CA ALA A 176 4.76 -18.83 2.24
C ALA A 176 5.21 -18.04 1.01
N PHE A 177 6.41 -17.48 1.07
CA PHE A 177 7.08 -16.79 -0.04
C PHE A 177 8.60 -16.71 0.18
N TYR A 178 9.31 -16.19 -0.83
CA TYR A 178 10.74 -15.94 -0.79
C TYR A 178 11.04 -14.44 -0.82
N ALA A 179 11.92 -13.97 0.08
CA ALA A 179 12.43 -12.60 0.12
C ALA A 179 13.93 -12.59 -0.18
N GLY A 180 14.36 -11.77 -1.14
CA GLY A 180 15.69 -11.82 -1.77
C GLY A 180 15.69 -12.39 -3.20
N ASP A 181 16.84 -12.33 -3.89
CA ASP A 181 16.96 -12.68 -5.31
C ASP A 181 18.34 -13.24 -5.72
N ASN A 182 18.90 -14.14 -4.90
CA ASN A 182 20.21 -14.76 -5.15
C ASN A 182 21.35 -13.74 -5.26
N ASP A 183 21.37 -12.74 -4.37
CA ASP A 183 22.43 -11.71 -4.30
C ASP A 183 22.62 -10.89 -5.59
N THR A 184 21.55 -10.73 -6.38
CA THR A 184 21.58 -9.93 -7.62
C THR A 184 21.23 -8.46 -7.37
N SER A 185 20.41 -8.18 -6.36
CA SER A 185 20.01 -6.83 -5.97
C SER A 185 20.80 -6.31 -4.77
N THR A 186 20.86 -4.98 -4.62
CA THR A 186 21.63 -4.34 -3.55
C THR A 186 21.12 -4.79 -2.19
N ALA A 187 22.01 -5.35 -1.36
CA ALA A 187 21.70 -5.79 0.00
C ALA A 187 20.50 -6.75 0.09
N SER A 188 20.28 -7.57 -0.94
CA SER A 188 19.24 -8.59 -0.95
C SER A 188 19.41 -9.56 0.23
N LEU A 189 18.30 -10.13 0.72
CA LEU A 189 18.34 -11.07 1.84
C LEU A 189 18.79 -12.46 1.37
N ASP A 190 19.70 -13.08 2.14
CA ASP A 190 20.26 -14.40 1.82
C ASP A 190 20.27 -15.37 3.01
N GLN A 191 20.34 -16.68 2.75
CA GLN A 191 20.29 -17.72 3.77
C GLN A 191 21.64 -17.97 4.47
N GLY A 192 22.75 -17.39 3.98
CA GLY A 192 24.05 -17.56 4.64
C GLY A 192 25.21 -16.82 3.99
N SER A 193 26.35 -16.77 4.67
CA SER A 193 27.53 -16.07 4.16
C SER A 193 28.23 -16.79 2.99
N ALA A 194 27.87 -18.04 2.74
CA ALA A 194 28.35 -18.86 1.63
C ALA A 194 27.20 -19.33 0.72
N ASP A 195 26.02 -18.74 0.88
CA ASP A 195 24.77 -19.14 0.25
C ASP A 195 23.94 -17.90 -0.09
N SER A 196 23.63 -17.72 -1.37
CA SER A 196 22.85 -16.58 -1.84
C SER A 196 21.34 -16.83 -1.82
N ASP A 197 20.89 -18.05 -1.49
CA ASP A 197 19.48 -18.41 -1.57
C ASP A 197 18.60 -17.42 -0.75
N PRO A 198 17.45 -16.99 -1.27
CA PRO A 198 16.58 -16.04 -0.59
C PRO A 198 15.95 -16.62 0.68
N TRP A 199 15.55 -15.74 1.59
CA TRP A 199 14.82 -16.11 2.81
C TRP A 199 13.49 -16.78 2.46
N HIS A 200 13.31 -18.02 2.90
CA HIS A 200 12.01 -18.68 2.84
C HIS A 200 11.19 -18.34 4.10
N ILE A 201 10.15 -17.54 3.94
CA ILE A 201 9.25 -17.15 5.03
C ILE A 201 8.01 -18.03 4.95
N ALA A 202 7.85 -18.92 5.93
CA ALA A 202 6.83 -19.98 5.91
C ALA A 202 5.81 -19.90 7.07
N SER A 203 5.93 -18.91 7.97
CA SER A 203 4.95 -18.63 9.02
C SER A 203 5.20 -17.25 9.65
N GLU A 204 4.28 -16.79 10.50
CA GLU A 204 4.51 -15.65 11.38
C GLU A 204 5.32 -16.00 12.65
N SER A 205 5.85 -17.22 12.80
CA SER A 205 6.70 -17.58 13.94
C SER A 205 7.98 -16.75 13.97
N ALA A 206 8.53 -16.54 15.18
CA ALA A 206 9.76 -15.76 15.33
C ALA A 206 10.92 -16.30 14.48
N ILE A 207 11.63 -15.41 13.79
CA ILE A 207 12.81 -15.74 12.96
C ILE A 207 14.07 -15.32 13.72
N SER A 208 15.00 -16.26 13.90
CA SER A 208 16.33 -15.99 14.44
C SER A 208 17.30 -15.65 13.31
N VAL A 209 17.60 -14.36 13.16
CA VAL A 209 18.56 -13.84 12.19
C VAL A 209 19.96 -13.91 12.80
N SER A 210 20.93 -14.45 12.06
CA SER A 210 22.32 -14.56 12.49
C SER A 210 23.27 -14.50 11.29
N ASN A 211 24.53 -14.89 11.44
CA ASN A 211 25.47 -15.01 10.32
C ASN A 211 25.84 -16.48 10.05
N PRO A 212 24.88 -17.34 9.69
CA PRO A 212 25.15 -18.74 9.35
C PRO A 212 25.94 -18.83 8.04
N ALA A 213 26.57 -19.97 7.80
CA ALA A 213 27.23 -20.24 6.52
C ALA A 213 26.23 -20.57 5.40
N SER A 214 25.15 -21.32 5.72
CA SER A 214 24.07 -21.73 4.82
C SER A 214 22.79 -22.04 5.63
N ASP A 215 21.67 -22.24 4.92
CA ASP A 215 20.40 -22.79 5.46
C ASP A 215 19.81 -22.02 6.67
N GLY A 216 19.96 -20.69 6.70
CA GLY A 216 19.42 -19.86 7.78
C GLY A 216 18.83 -18.55 7.30
N TYR A 217 18.91 -17.52 8.15
CA TYR A 217 18.46 -16.17 7.83
C TYR A 217 19.62 -15.22 8.13
N ARG A 218 20.25 -14.69 7.08
CA ARG A 218 21.34 -13.75 7.19
C ARG A 218 20.91 -12.37 6.72
N TYR A 219 21.21 -11.38 7.54
CA TYR A 219 20.99 -9.98 7.21
C TYR A 219 22.15 -9.44 6.36
N VAL A 220 21.83 -8.78 5.25
CA VAL A 220 22.80 -8.05 4.42
C VAL A 220 22.50 -6.57 4.51
N SER A 221 23.54 -5.78 4.78
CA SER A 221 23.42 -4.34 5.00
C SER A 221 23.70 -3.54 3.74
N ALA A 222 22.92 -2.47 3.53
CA ALA A 222 23.21 -1.44 2.54
C ALA A 222 24.13 -0.33 3.08
N GLY A 223 24.44 -0.34 4.39
CA GLY A 223 25.33 0.62 5.04
C GLY A 223 24.66 1.93 5.46
N ASN A 224 23.34 1.93 5.64
CA ASN A 224 22.60 3.11 6.09
C ASN A 224 22.88 3.45 7.56
N SER A 225 22.69 4.72 7.93
CA SER A 225 22.85 5.17 9.31
C SER A 225 21.82 4.53 10.23
N GLY A 226 22.27 3.88 11.31
CA GLY A 226 21.39 3.18 12.26
C GLY A 226 20.94 1.79 11.81
N GLU A 227 21.39 1.32 10.64
CA GLU A 227 21.15 -0.02 10.15
C GLU A 227 22.08 -1.05 10.83
N GLY A 228 21.61 -2.27 11.04
CA GLY A 228 22.47 -3.39 11.42
C GLY A 228 23.52 -3.67 10.36
N SER A 229 24.74 -4.04 10.76
CA SER A 229 25.78 -4.46 9.81
C SER A 229 25.46 -5.81 9.17
N THR A 230 26.04 -6.12 8.02
CA THR A 230 25.94 -7.46 7.40
C THR A 230 26.36 -8.54 8.40
N GLY A 231 25.54 -9.59 8.54
CA GLY A 231 25.74 -10.65 9.53
C GLY A 231 25.33 -10.31 10.96
N SER A 232 24.63 -9.19 11.18
CA SER A 232 24.06 -8.87 12.50
C SER A 232 23.10 -9.95 12.96
N SER A 233 23.09 -10.20 14.27
CA SER A 233 22.18 -11.16 14.89
C SER A 233 21.06 -10.45 15.64
N PHE A 234 19.81 -10.84 15.37
CA PHE A 234 18.62 -10.33 16.04
C PHE A 234 17.46 -11.32 15.87
N THR A 235 16.38 -11.13 16.62
CA THR A 235 15.13 -11.88 16.44
C THR A 235 14.10 -10.96 15.82
N LEU A 236 13.46 -11.43 14.75
CA LEU A 236 12.17 -10.88 14.32
C LEU A 236 11.09 -11.58 15.12
N PRO A 237 10.38 -10.87 16.02
CA PRO A 237 9.39 -11.49 16.88
C PRO A 237 8.18 -11.98 16.07
N SER A 238 7.36 -12.84 16.67
CA SER A 238 6.15 -13.33 16.00
C SER A 238 5.12 -12.23 15.72
N SER A 239 5.16 -11.15 16.50
CA SER A 239 4.29 -9.97 16.35
C SER A 239 4.70 -9.03 15.21
N TYR A 240 5.93 -9.13 14.69
CA TYR A 240 6.34 -8.34 13.53
C TYR A 240 5.74 -8.96 12.26
N PRO A 241 5.03 -8.21 11.40
CA PRO A 241 4.44 -8.75 10.19
C PRO A 241 5.50 -9.15 9.17
N LYS A 242 5.63 -10.45 8.92
CA LYS A 242 6.62 -10.98 7.98
C LYS A 242 6.03 -11.19 6.59
N GLY A 243 4.77 -10.84 6.37
CA GLY A 243 4.06 -11.02 5.10
C GLY A 243 3.59 -12.45 4.85
N TYR A 244 3.66 -13.33 5.86
CA TYR A 244 3.02 -14.64 5.78
C TYR A 244 1.53 -14.54 6.01
N GLY A 245 1.09 -13.77 7.01
CA GLY A 245 -0.32 -13.53 7.30
C GLY A 245 -1.02 -12.79 6.15
N SER A 246 -2.35 -12.94 6.07
CA SER A 246 -3.15 -12.21 5.07
C SER A 246 -3.35 -10.74 5.44
N PHE A 247 -3.40 -9.87 4.43
CA PHE A 247 -3.65 -8.45 4.59
C PHE A 247 -4.28 -7.86 3.34
N TYR A 248 -4.96 -6.73 3.47
CA TYR A 248 -5.29 -5.86 2.35
C TYR A 248 -4.18 -4.84 2.14
N VAL A 249 -3.91 -4.50 0.88
CA VAL A 249 -2.99 -3.42 0.52
C VAL A 249 -3.68 -2.44 -0.40
N MET A 250 -3.39 -1.15 -0.22
CA MET A 250 -3.79 -0.13 -1.19
C MET A 250 -3.29 -0.55 -2.57
N LYS A 251 -4.22 -0.61 -3.52
CA LYS A 251 -3.92 -1.04 -4.87
C LYS A 251 -2.92 -0.11 -5.55
N TYR A 252 -3.00 1.16 -5.20
CA TYR A 252 -2.26 2.29 -5.75
C TYR A 252 -1.49 3.03 -4.65
N GLU A 253 -0.51 3.82 -5.07
CA GLU A 253 0.03 4.92 -4.26
C GLU A 253 -1.08 5.89 -3.85
N ILE A 254 -0.90 6.58 -2.72
CA ILE A 254 -1.79 7.67 -2.32
C ILE A 254 -1.87 8.71 -3.44
N THR A 255 -3.06 9.17 -3.78
CA THR A 255 -3.26 10.20 -4.81
C THR A 255 -3.27 11.63 -4.24
N GLU A 256 -3.06 12.64 -5.09
CA GLU A 256 -3.14 14.05 -4.68
C GLU A 256 -4.53 14.39 -4.12
N GLU A 257 -5.61 13.81 -4.67
CA GLU A 257 -6.96 13.99 -4.14
C GLU A 257 -7.12 13.42 -2.72
N GLN A 258 -6.64 12.19 -2.50
CA GLN A 258 -6.69 11.56 -1.18
C GLN A 258 -5.90 12.38 -0.15
N TRP A 259 -4.73 12.89 -0.53
CA TRP A 259 -3.94 13.77 0.34
C TRP A 259 -4.66 15.09 0.64
N VAL A 260 -5.25 15.74 -0.37
CA VAL A 260 -5.99 16.99 -0.18
C VAL A 260 -7.23 16.78 0.71
N ALA A 261 -7.93 15.66 0.54
CA ALA A 261 -9.06 15.29 1.39
C ALA A 261 -8.62 15.10 2.86
N PHE A 262 -7.49 14.44 3.08
CA PHE A 262 -6.87 14.28 4.39
C PHE A 262 -6.49 15.64 5.00
N ALA A 263 -5.62 16.41 4.34
CA ALA A 263 -5.10 17.67 4.86
C ALA A 263 -6.23 18.67 5.20
N ASN A 264 -7.26 18.75 4.36
CA ASN A 264 -8.42 19.64 4.58
C ASN A 264 -9.42 19.13 5.62
N SER A 265 -9.25 17.91 6.14
CA SER A 265 -10.12 17.32 7.17
C SER A 265 -9.64 17.57 8.60
N LEU A 266 -8.41 18.07 8.76
CA LEU A 266 -7.76 18.17 10.06
C LEU A 266 -8.34 19.29 10.95
N PRO A 267 -8.43 19.05 12.28
CA PRO A 267 -9.22 19.87 13.21
C PRO A 267 -8.65 21.25 13.51
N SER A 268 -7.34 21.47 13.33
CA SER A 268 -6.68 22.70 13.77
C SER A 268 -5.80 23.29 12.69
N SER A 269 -5.63 24.62 12.71
CA SER A 269 -4.72 25.32 11.80
C SER A 269 -3.27 24.84 11.97
N ALA A 270 -2.89 24.44 13.18
CA ALA A 270 -1.58 23.86 13.47
C ALA A 270 -1.41 22.48 12.80
N ALA A 271 -2.39 21.59 12.91
CA ALA A 271 -2.35 20.28 12.25
C ALA A 271 -2.31 20.43 10.72
N ARG A 272 -3.11 21.34 10.17
CA ARG A 272 -3.13 21.64 8.72
C ARG A 272 -1.79 22.21 8.24
N ALA A 273 -1.19 23.13 9.00
CA ALA A 273 0.13 23.66 8.67
C ALA A 273 1.25 22.61 8.78
N ASN A 274 1.12 21.67 9.73
CA ASN A 274 2.07 20.56 9.87
C ASN A 274 1.99 19.57 8.70
N ARG A 275 0.79 19.37 8.12
CA ARG A 275 0.54 18.52 6.93
C ARG A 275 0.53 19.27 5.60
N ASP A 276 1.02 20.50 5.60
CA ASP A 276 1.18 21.30 4.39
C ASP A 276 2.44 20.86 3.63
N ILE A 277 2.25 20.03 2.60
CA ILE A 277 3.34 19.54 1.76
C ILE A 277 3.91 20.60 0.79
N THR A 278 3.37 21.81 0.75
CA THR A 278 3.90 22.92 -0.07
C THR A 278 4.82 23.85 0.70
N ASN A 279 4.86 23.72 2.03
CA ASN A 279 5.66 24.56 2.92
C ASN A 279 7.18 24.39 2.69
N SER A 280 7.97 25.23 3.38
CA SER A 280 9.44 25.29 3.20
C SER A 280 10.22 24.05 3.63
N SER A 281 9.60 23.13 4.37
CA SER A 281 10.19 21.85 4.77
C SER A 281 9.81 20.69 3.83
N HIS A 282 8.94 20.96 2.84
CA HIS A 282 8.47 19.98 1.85
C HIS A 282 8.78 20.45 0.42
N LYS A 283 7.77 20.65 -0.43
CA LYS A 283 7.93 21.10 -1.82
C LYS A 283 8.50 22.52 -1.92
N ASN A 284 8.37 23.33 -0.87
CA ASN A 284 8.85 24.72 -0.79
C ASN A 284 8.32 25.61 -1.93
N SER A 285 7.08 25.35 -2.35
CA SER A 285 6.38 26.11 -3.39
C SER A 285 4.94 25.66 -3.51
N ASP A 286 4.02 26.59 -3.77
CA ASP A 286 2.67 26.27 -4.27
C ASP A 286 2.62 26.06 -5.79
N SER A 287 3.74 26.27 -6.49
CA SER A 287 3.84 25.98 -7.93
C SER A 287 4.03 24.49 -8.18
N VAL A 288 3.79 24.08 -9.43
CA VAL A 288 4.04 22.70 -9.84
C VAL A 288 5.54 22.44 -9.93
N ILE A 289 6.02 21.45 -9.17
CA ILE A 289 7.41 20.99 -9.17
C ILE A 289 7.37 19.47 -9.19
N ASN A 290 8.14 18.86 -10.10
CA ASN A 290 8.18 17.41 -10.31
C ASN A 290 6.77 16.82 -10.42
N ARG A 291 5.90 17.47 -11.20
CA ARG A 291 4.49 17.14 -11.45
C ARG A 291 3.56 17.16 -10.24
N ASN A 292 4.02 17.48 -9.02
CA ASN A 292 3.14 17.66 -7.87
C ASN A 292 2.34 18.97 -8.01
N THR A 293 1.02 18.89 -8.13
CA THR A 293 0.15 20.07 -8.39
C THR A 293 -0.55 20.62 -7.17
N ILE A 294 -0.27 20.09 -5.97
CA ILE A 294 -0.89 20.57 -4.74
C ILE A 294 -0.45 22.00 -4.44
N SER A 295 -1.40 22.85 -4.10
CA SER A 295 -1.18 24.22 -3.61
C SER A 295 -1.97 24.41 -2.33
N CYS A 296 -1.36 25.02 -1.31
CA CYS A 296 -1.96 25.20 0.01
C CYS A 296 -1.86 26.66 0.42
N SER A 297 -2.97 27.27 0.88
CA SER A 297 -2.97 28.69 1.22
C SER A 297 -3.98 29.05 2.30
N GLY A 298 -3.86 30.28 2.82
CA GLY A 298 -4.74 30.83 3.85
C GLY A 298 -4.23 30.62 5.29
N SER A 299 -4.83 31.34 6.24
CA SER A 299 -4.51 31.21 7.67
C SER A 299 -5.01 29.89 8.27
N ASN A 300 -6.14 29.40 7.77
CA ASN A 300 -6.57 28.02 7.93
C ASN A 300 -6.18 27.29 6.65
N VAL A 301 -4.93 26.82 6.61
CA VAL A 301 -4.33 26.20 5.43
C VAL A 301 -5.33 25.25 4.78
N THR A 302 -5.66 25.56 3.52
CA THR A 302 -6.56 24.76 2.69
C THR A 302 -5.80 24.41 1.42
N CYS A 303 -5.74 23.12 1.12
CA CYS A 303 -5.02 22.58 -0.01
C CYS A 303 -5.97 22.29 -1.17
N SER A 304 -5.46 22.35 -2.40
CA SER A 304 -6.15 21.97 -3.62
C SER A 304 -5.18 21.33 -4.59
N THR A 305 -5.67 20.50 -5.52
CA THR A 305 -4.88 19.87 -6.58
C THR A 305 -5.55 20.12 -7.93
N GLN A 306 -4.75 20.17 -9.00
CA GLN A 306 -5.24 20.19 -10.38
C GLN A 306 -5.30 18.78 -10.99
N ARG A 307 -4.70 17.79 -10.32
CA ARG A 307 -4.41 16.45 -10.85
C ARG A 307 -4.79 15.38 -9.82
N PRO A 308 -6.10 15.21 -9.54
CA PRO A 308 -6.59 14.37 -8.45
C PRO A 308 -6.10 12.91 -8.50
N ALA A 309 -5.96 12.34 -9.71
CA ALA A 309 -5.52 10.96 -9.92
C ALA A 309 -3.98 10.76 -9.84
N ARG A 310 -3.19 11.83 -9.72
CA ARG A 310 -1.73 11.73 -9.67
C ARG A 310 -1.25 11.17 -8.34
N ALA A 311 -0.24 10.29 -8.37
CA ALA A 311 0.40 9.84 -7.13
C ALA A 311 1.04 11.03 -6.39
N VAL A 312 0.79 11.16 -5.09
CA VAL A 312 1.29 12.27 -4.28
C VAL A 312 2.74 12.05 -3.87
N SER A 313 3.60 12.99 -4.25
CA SER A 313 5.00 13.03 -3.82
C SER A 313 5.22 14.04 -2.68
N TYR A 314 6.45 14.13 -2.18
CA TYR A 314 6.86 14.98 -1.05
C TYR A 314 6.32 14.53 0.31
N LEU A 315 5.96 13.26 0.47
CA LEU A 315 5.58 12.73 1.78
C LEU A 315 6.83 12.41 2.61
N THR A 316 6.87 12.91 3.85
CA THR A 316 7.76 12.37 4.89
C THR A 316 7.19 11.07 5.47
N TRP A 317 7.98 10.36 6.27
CA TRP A 317 7.44 9.23 7.06
C TRP A 317 6.31 9.66 7.99
N MET A 318 6.44 10.82 8.64
CA MET A 318 5.45 11.35 9.59
C MET A 318 4.14 11.71 8.88
N ASP A 319 4.22 12.20 7.65
CA ASP A 319 3.06 12.50 6.79
C ASP A 319 2.32 11.24 6.37
N LEU A 320 3.07 10.22 5.92
CA LEU A 320 2.49 8.92 5.59
C LEU A 320 1.82 8.30 6.82
N ALA A 321 2.51 8.27 7.96
CA ALA A 321 1.95 7.77 9.21
C ALA A 321 0.63 8.50 9.54
N ALA A 322 0.62 9.83 9.54
CA ALA A 322 -0.60 10.59 9.84
C ALA A 322 -1.76 10.28 8.87
N PHE A 323 -1.48 10.10 7.58
CA PHE A 323 -2.49 9.69 6.60
C PHE A 323 -3.02 8.27 6.88
N LEU A 324 -2.13 7.32 7.18
CA LEU A 324 -2.51 5.94 7.46
C LEU A 324 -3.32 5.82 8.74
N ASP A 325 -2.96 6.58 9.77
CA ASP A 325 -3.73 6.66 11.02
C ASP A 325 -5.14 7.18 10.73
N TRP A 326 -5.21 8.33 10.06
CA TRP A 326 -6.46 8.91 9.61
C TRP A 326 -7.31 7.95 8.77
N ALA A 327 -6.72 7.18 7.86
CA ALA A 327 -7.41 6.25 6.96
C ALA A 327 -7.78 4.89 7.59
N ALA A 328 -7.48 4.67 8.88
CA ALA A 328 -7.60 3.37 9.55
C ALA A 328 -6.82 2.25 8.84
N LEU A 329 -5.64 2.60 8.33
CA LEU A 329 -4.67 1.69 7.74
C LEU A 329 -3.41 1.65 8.63
N ARG A 330 -2.41 0.86 8.25
CA ARG A 330 -1.11 0.81 8.92
C ARG A 330 0.04 0.86 7.92
N PRO A 331 1.25 1.22 8.38
CA PRO A 331 2.45 1.05 7.58
C PRO A 331 2.65 -0.42 7.15
N MET A 332 3.20 -0.61 5.96
CA MET A 332 3.61 -1.92 5.46
C MET A 332 5.05 -2.23 5.84
N THR A 333 5.37 -3.51 6.05
CA THR A 333 6.76 -3.93 6.23
C THR A 333 7.47 -4.15 4.89
N GLU A 334 8.80 -4.11 4.89
CA GLU A 334 9.58 -4.43 3.68
C GLU A 334 9.38 -5.89 3.21
N LEU A 335 8.97 -6.78 4.11
CA LEU A 335 8.68 -8.17 3.80
C LEU A 335 7.28 -8.34 3.18
N GLU A 336 6.27 -7.60 3.69
CA GLU A 336 4.96 -7.51 3.04
C GLU A 336 5.06 -6.93 1.63
N TYR A 337 5.96 -5.96 1.43
CA TYR A 337 6.25 -5.40 0.11
C TYR A 337 6.74 -6.45 -0.90
N GLU A 338 7.73 -7.27 -0.50
CA GLU A 338 8.21 -8.34 -1.37
C GLU A 338 7.14 -9.43 -1.58
N LYS A 339 6.35 -9.77 -0.55
CA LYS A 339 5.23 -10.70 -0.67
C LYS A 339 4.21 -10.25 -1.71
N MET A 340 3.73 -9.00 -1.61
CA MET A 340 2.68 -8.50 -2.51
C MET A 340 3.14 -8.38 -3.96
N SER A 341 4.45 -8.13 -4.15
CA SER A 341 5.09 -8.06 -5.46
C SER A 341 5.23 -9.44 -6.09
N ARG A 342 5.80 -10.40 -5.36
CA ARG A 342 6.25 -11.69 -5.91
C ARG A 342 5.22 -12.80 -5.80
N GLY A 343 4.44 -12.82 -4.72
CA GLY A 343 3.55 -13.95 -4.42
C GLY A 343 4.34 -15.21 -3.99
N PRO A 344 3.79 -16.42 -4.19
CA PRO A 344 4.37 -17.67 -3.71
C PRO A 344 5.42 -18.28 -4.67
N VAL A 345 5.75 -17.60 -5.77
CA VAL A 345 6.67 -18.14 -6.79
C VAL A 345 8.12 -17.96 -6.38
N LEU A 346 9.01 -18.76 -6.98
CA LEU A 346 10.45 -18.60 -6.81
C LEU A 346 10.91 -17.27 -7.40
N PRO A 347 11.92 -16.63 -6.78
CA PRO A 347 12.42 -15.36 -7.26
C PRO A 347 13.16 -15.51 -8.58
N VAL A 348 12.89 -14.61 -9.54
CA VAL A 348 13.78 -14.38 -10.68
C VAL A 348 14.81 -13.33 -10.28
N GLU A 349 16.07 -13.60 -10.59
CA GLU A 349 17.21 -12.72 -10.28
C GLU A 349 17.03 -11.33 -10.91
N GLY A 350 17.05 -10.30 -10.07
CA GLY A 350 16.90 -8.91 -10.49
C GLY A 350 15.54 -8.57 -11.11
N GLU A 351 14.48 -9.30 -10.75
CA GLU A 351 13.13 -9.05 -11.27
C GLU A 351 12.49 -7.77 -10.74
N TYR A 352 11.56 -7.26 -11.55
CA TYR A 352 10.61 -6.23 -11.20
C TYR A 352 9.29 -6.83 -10.71
N ALA A 353 8.34 -5.98 -10.31
CA ALA A 353 7.06 -6.40 -9.71
C ALA A 353 6.30 -7.47 -10.49
N TRP A 354 6.42 -7.49 -11.82
CA TRP A 354 5.74 -8.45 -12.71
C TRP A 354 6.44 -9.81 -12.85
N GLY A 355 7.58 -10.03 -12.20
CA GLY A 355 8.28 -11.33 -12.19
C GLY A 355 9.20 -11.56 -13.39
N SER A 356 9.61 -10.51 -14.09
CA SER A 356 10.59 -10.56 -15.17
C SER A 356 11.60 -9.40 -15.07
N ILE A 357 12.64 -9.44 -15.90
CA ILE A 357 13.66 -8.39 -15.99
C ILE A 357 13.40 -7.38 -17.12
N ASN A 358 12.28 -7.51 -17.84
CA ASN A 358 11.92 -6.61 -18.93
C ASN A 358 11.27 -5.36 -18.36
N ILE A 359 11.88 -4.19 -18.57
CA ILE A 359 11.33 -2.91 -18.14
C ILE A 359 11.46 -1.86 -19.23
N THR A 360 10.40 -1.07 -19.43
CA THR A 360 10.41 0.06 -20.36
C THR A 360 9.75 1.26 -19.68
N SER A 361 10.45 2.40 -19.66
CA SER A 361 9.90 3.63 -19.07
C SER A 361 8.81 4.23 -19.95
N ALA A 362 7.81 4.84 -19.33
CA ALA A 362 6.98 5.83 -20.02
C ALA A 362 7.86 6.99 -20.52
N THR A 363 7.60 7.44 -21.76
CA THR A 363 8.29 8.56 -22.41
C THR A 363 7.33 9.55 -23.08
N ALA A 364 6.10 9.10 -23.35
CA ALA A 364 5.09 9.92 -24.01
C ALA A 364 3.69 9.61 -23.48
N LEU A 365 2.93 10.65 -23.20
CA LEU A 365 1.53 10.61 -22.81
C LEU A 365 0.65 11.12 -23.96
N SER A 366 -0.63 10.75 -23.95
CA SER A 366 -1.62 11.34 -24.85
C SER A 366 -1.65 12.87 -24.71
N SER A 367 -1.90 13.58 -25.81
CA SER A 367 -1.99 15.05 -25.80
C SER A 367 -3.21 15.54 -25.02
N GLY A 368 -3.05 16.63 -24.26
CA GLY A 368 -4.14 17.25 -23.50
C GLY A 368 -3.73 17.51 -22.05
N ASN A 369 -4.65 18.06 -21.27
CA ASN A 369 -4.46 18.11 -19.82
C ASN A 369 -4.57 16.69 -19.27
N GLU A 370 -3.77 16.39 -18.25
CA GLU A 370 -3.95 15.16 -17.48
C GLU A 370 -5.12 15.35 -16.52
N ASP A 371 -6.17 14.56 -16.66
CA ASP A 371 -7.40 14.65 -15.88
C ASP A 371 -7.86 13.28 -15.35
N GLY A 372 -6.96 12.30 -15.38
CA GLY A 372 -7.24 10.91 -15.06
C GLY A 372 -7.52 10.06 -16.30
N THR A 373 -7.69 10.68 -17.48
CA THR A 373 -7.94 9.95 -18.74
C THR A 373 -6.70 9.75 -19.60
N GLU A 374 -5.57 10.36 -19.24
CA GLU A 374 -4.33 10.24 -19.99
C GLU A 374 -3.82 8.79 -20.04
N VAL A 375 -3.17 8.44 -21.16
CA VAL A 375 -2.58 7.12 -21.38
C VAL A 375 -1.13 7.25 -21.82
N VAL A 376 -0.31 6.25 -21.50
CA VAL A 376 1.04 6.12 -22.05
C VAL A 376 0.94 5.66 -23.50
N THR A 377 1.70 6.31 -24.39
CA THR A 377 1.60 6.10 -25.84
C THR A 377 2.80 5.39 -26.46
N ASN A 378 3.93 5.31 -25.74
CA ASN A 378 5.08 4.54 -26.21
C ASN A 378 4.91 3.05 -25.90
N SER A 379 5.13 2.21 -26.92
CA SER A 379 4.91 0.77 -26.85
C SER A 379 5.75 0.09 -25.76
N GLY A 380 5.13 -0.84 -25.04
CA GLY A 380 5.79 -1.70 -24.04
C GLY A 380 6.10 -1.02 -22.71
N ALA A 381 5.74 0.25 -22.51
CA ALA A 381 5.95 0.94 -21.25
C ALA A 381 5.14 0.30 -20.12
N ASN A 382 5.81 0.02 -19.01
CA ASN A 382 5.22 -0.64 -17.83
C ASN A 382 5.73 -0.08 -16.49
N ALA A 383 6.58 0.96 -16.53
CA ALA A 383 7.10 1.61 -15.35
C ALA A 383 7.44 3.08 -15.64
N GLN A 384 7.61 3.87 -14.57
CA GLN A 384 8.11 5.24 -14.65
C GLN A 384 9.41 5.35 -13.83
N TYR A 385 10.55 5.61 -14.51
CA TYR A 385 11.88 5.66 -13.89
C TYR A 385 12.88 6.46 -14.75
N GLY A 386 14.11 6.61 -14.27
CA GLY A 386 15.23 7.09 -15.08
C GLY A 386 15.25 8.60 -15.39
N THR A 387 14.49 9.42 -14.65
CA THR A 387 14.43 10.88 -14.84
C THR A 387 13.99 11.26 -16.27
N VAL A 388 13.08 10.49 -16.85
CA VAL A 388 12.60 10.72 -18.21
C VAL A 388 11.85 12.05 -18.32
N ILE A 389 12.19 12.84 -19.34
CA ILE A 389 11.42 14.01 -19.77
C ILE A 389 10.25 13.50 -20.62
N LEU A 390 9.04 13.62 -20.07
CA LEU A 390 7.80 13.19 -20.70
C LEU A 390 7.41 14.16 -21.83
N THR A 391 6.86 13.60 -22.91
CA THR A 391 6.21 14.36 -23.99
C THR A 391 4.70 14.17 -23.93
N GLY A 392 3.93 15.16 -24.40
CA GLY A 392 2.46 15.13 -24.28
C GLY A 392 1.98 15.38 -22.86
N GLY A 393 0.69 15.14 -22.61
CA GLY A 393 0.06 15.47 -21.33
C GLY A 393 0.37 16.90 -20.86
N ASP A 394 0.70 17.02 -19.59
CA ASP A 394 1.01 18.31 -18.97
C ASP A 394 2.40 18.87 -19.33
N SER A 395 3.27 18.11 -20.00
CA SER A 395 4.67 18.53 -20.17
C SER A 395 4.82 19.81 -21.00
N VAL A 396 3.79 20.16 -21.78
CA VAL A 396 3.68 21.43 -22.51
C VAL A 396 3.66 22.67 -21.60
N ASN A 397 3.37 22.50 -20.31
CA ASN A 397 3.23 23.59 -19.33
C ASN A 397 4.57 23.98 -18.67
N GLY A 398 5.69 23.36 -19.06
CA GLY A 398 7.05 23.73 -18.66
C GLY A 398 7.73 22.71 -17.72
N SER A 399 8.93 23.03 -17.26
CA SER A 399 9.83 22.10 -16.55
C SER A 399 9.32 21.60 -15.20
N GLY A 400 8.29 22.23 -14.63
CA GLY A 400 7.62 21.70 -13.44
C GLY A 400 6.78 20.44 -13.75
N TYR A 401 6.43 20.23 -15.02
CA TYR A 401 5.45 19.24 -15.47
C TYR A 401 6.04 18.11 -16.32
N ASP A 402 7.28 18.24 -16.80
CA ASP A 402 7.87 17.31 -17.76
C ASP A 402 8.58 16.11 -17.08
N GLN A 403 8.82 16.17 -15.77
CA GLN A 403 9.42 15.08 -14.99
C GLN A 403 8.68 14.90 -13.66
N GLY A 404 8.54 13.67 -13.18
CA GLY A 404 7.81 13.35 -11.95
C GLY A 404 6.96 12.08 -12.05
N PRO A 405 6.12 11.83 -11.04
CA PRO A 405 5.20 10.70 -11.03
C PRO A 405 4.06 10.88 -12.05
N LEU A 406 3.48 9.75 -12.42
CA LEU A 406 2.30 9.61 -13.25
C LEU A 406 1.06 9.34 -12.38
N ARG A 407 -0.13 9.31 -13.00
CA ARG A 407 -1.35 8.89 -12.31
C ARG A 407 -1.29 7.43 -11.89
N ALA A 408 -1.98 7.12 -10.79
CA ALA A 408 -2.18 5.77 -10.34
C ALA A 408 -2.84 4.92 -11.44
N GLY A 409 -2.34 3.70 -11.64
CA GLY A 409 -2.87 2.74 -12.61
C GLY A 409 -2.68 3.12 -14.07
N ILE A 410 -1.70 3.98 -14.41
CA ILE A 410 -1.56 4.48 -15.79
C ILE A 410 -1.19 3.37 -16.79
N PHE A 411 -0.49 2.34 -16.34
CA PHE A 411 -0.03 1.23 -17.20
C PHE A 411 -1.09 0.14 -17.38
N ALA A 412 -2.07 0.06 -16.47
CA ALA A 412 -3.17 -0.88 -16.58
C ALA A 412 -4.14 -0.45 -17.69
N THR A 413 -4.26 -1.28 -18.73
CA THR A 413 -5.16 -1.09 -19.87
C THR A 413 -6.11 -2.28 -19.99
N SER A 414 -7.15 -2.16 -20.82
CA SER A 414 -8.08 -3.27 -21.07
C SER A 414 -7.45 -4.52 -21.70
N SER A 415 -6.22 -4.40 -22.22
CA SER A 415 -5.48 -5.48 -22.86
C SER A 415 -4.15 -5.83 -22.18
N SER A 416 -3.75 -5.12 -21.13
CA SER A 416 -2.48 -5.40 -20.44
C SER A 416 -2.57 -6.69 -19.63
N ASP A 417 -1.52 -7.49 -19.68
CA ASP A 417 -1.26 -8.54 -18.69
C ASP A 417 -0.48 -7.96 -17.49
N ARG A 418 -0.01 -8.84 -16.61
CA ARG A 418 0.77 -8.44 -15.42
C ARG A 418 2.04 -7.63 -15.78
N GLU A 419 2.78 -8.04 -16.81
CA GLU A 419 3.99 -7.31 -17.24
C GLU A 419 3.65 -5.98 -17.90
N GLY A 420 2.66 -5.95 -18.80
CA GLY A 420 2.24 -4.73 -19.49
C GLY A 420 1.61 -3.68 -18.56
N SER A 421 0.96 -4.12 -17.49
CA SER A 421 0.37 -3.24 -16.47
C SER A 421 1.35 -2.82 -15.37
N GLY A 422 2.55 -3.43 -15.32
CA GLY A 422 3.49 -3.20 -14.23
C GLY A 422 3.05 -3.78 -12.89
N ALA A 423 2.14 -4.75 -12.88
CA ALA A 423 1.51 -5.27 -11.66
C ALA A 423 2.36 -6.30 -10.90
N GLY A 424 2.24 -6.25 -9.57
CA GLY A 424 2.61 -7.33 -8.67
C GLY A 424 1.76 -8.59 -8.88
N TYR A 425 2.17 -9.71 -8.29
CA TYR A 425 1.51 -11.02 -8.43
C TYR A 425 0.02 -10.99 -8.07
N TYR A 426 -0.37 -10.16 -7.10
CA TYR A 426 -1.75 -10.05 -6.66
C TYR A 426 -2.52 -8.91 -7.35
N GLY A 427 -1.92 -8.22 -8.33
CA GLY A 427 -2.57 -7.12 -9.04
C GLY A 427 -2.44 -5.75 -8.36
N VAL A 428 -1.47 -5.62 -7.46
CA VAL A 428 -1.04 -4.34 -6.87
C VAL A 428 -0.18 -3.60 -7.90
N LEU A 429 -0.44 -2.32 -8.14
CA LEU A 429 0.19 -1.59 -9.23
C LEU A 429 1.30 -0.64 -8.73
N GLU A 430 2.20 -0.28 -9.64
CA GLU A 430 3.32 0.67 -9.39
C GLU A 430 4.26 0.27 -8.25
N LEU A 431 4.64 -1.02 -8.18
CA LEU A 431 5.64 -1.53 -7.22
C LEU A 431 7.08 -1.52 -7.76
N SER A 432 7.31 -0.95 -8.94
CA SER A 432 8.64 -0.76 -9.53
C SER A 432 8.69 0.58 -10.25
N GLY A 433 9.08 1.63 -9.53
CA GLY A 433 9.13 3.02 -10.01
C GLY A 433 7.94 3.86 -9.57
N ASN A 434 7.63 4.90 -10.34
CA ASN A 434 6.72 5.99 -9.98
C ASN A 434 7.19 6.78 -8.73
N LEU A 435 6.82 6.38 -7.52
CA LEU A 435 7.41 6.91 -6.28
C LEU A 435 7.93 5.79 -5.40
N SER A 436 8.96 6.13 -4.63
CA SER A 436 9.49 5.21 -3.64
C SER A 436 8.51 5.06 -2.49
N GLU A 437 8.34 3.81 -2.07
CA GLU A 437 7.36 3.37 -1.10
C GLU A 437 7.99 3.26 0.27
N ARG A 438 7.48 4.02 1.24
CA ARG A 438 8.00 3.96 2.61
C ARG A 438 7.53 2.70 3.32
N VAL A 439 8.46 2.03 3.99
CA VAL A 439 8.22 0.74 4.66
C VAL A 439 8.77 0.72 6.08
N VAL A 440 8.26 -0.18 6.91
CA VAL A 440 8.88 -0.56 8.18
C VAL A 440 10.01 -1.54 7.90
N THR A 441 11.22 -1.23 8.36
CA THR A 441 12.42 -2.04 8.08
C THR A 441 12.70 -3.10 9.13
N ILE A 442 13.24 -4.25 8.70
CA ILE A 442 13.89 -5.23 9.58
C ILE A 442 15.31 -4.80 9.96
N GLY A 443 15.92 -3.87 9.22
CA GLY A 443 17.31 -3.46 9.36
C GLY A 443 17.61 -2.62 10.61
N ASN A 444 16.58 -2.03 11.23
CA ASN A 444 16.70 -1.17 12.40
C ASN A 444 15.89 -1.72 13.59
N ALA A 445 16.40 -1.51 14.81
CA ALA A 445 15.77 -2.04 16.02
C ALA A 445 14.38 -1.46 16.31
N ALA A 446 14.15 -0.17 16.03
CA ALA A 446 12.83 0.45 16.17
C ALA A 446 11.81 -0.16 15.20
N GLY A 447 12.24 -0.44 13.95
CA GLY A 447 11.38 -1.09 12.95
C GLY A 447 10.95 -2.49 13.37
N ARG A 448 11.86 -3.27 13.95
CA ARG A 448 11.57 -4.63 14.47
C ARG A 448 10.62 -4.68 15.67
N ASN A 449 10.30 -3.53 16.29
CA ASN A 449 9.33 -3.43 17.38
C ASN A 449 7.89 -3.18 16.90
N PHE A 450 7.69 -2.98 15.59
CA PHE A 450 6.36 -2.81 15.01
C PHE A 450 5.50 -4.06 15.20
N VAL A 451 4.23 -3.88 15.58
CA VAL A 451 3.28 -4.96 15.87
C VAL A 451 1.93 -4.78 15.19
N GLU A 452 1.92 -4.15 14.02
CA GLU A 452 0.76 -4.03 13.12
C GLU A 452 -0.52 -3.43 13.68
N THR A 453 -0.44 -2.51 14.65
CA THR A 453 -1.66 -1.78 15.04
C THR A 453 -2.18 -0.95 13.86
N HIS A 454 -3.50 -0.94 13.67
CA HIS A 454 -4.16 -0.10 12.67
C HIS A 454 -4.36 1.32 13.19
N GLY A 455 -4.40 2.27 12.27
CA GLY A 455 -4.87 3.61 12.54
C GLY A 455 -6.24 3.62 13.19
N ASP A 456 -6.45 4.55 14.10
CA ASP A 456 -7.73 4.76 14.79
C ASP A 456 -8.34 6.14 14.48
N GLY A 457 -7.65 6.92 13.63
CA GLY A 457 -8.05 8.27 13.25
C GLY A 457 -7.72 9.32 14.30
N VAL A 458 -7.02 8.97 15.38
CA VAL A 458 -6.66 9.86 16.48
C VAL A 458 -5.25 10.40 16.29
N LEU A 459 -5.19 11.65 15.81
CA LEU A 459 -3.94 12.37 15.68
C LEU A 459 -3.64 13.20 16.94
N SER A 460 -2.35 13.43 17.18
CA SER A 460 -1.85 14.26 18.28
C SER A 460 -2.49 15.65 18.24
N THR A 461 -2.86 16.14 19.42
CA THR A 461 -3.34 17.51 19.67
C THR A 461 -2.34 18.31 20.52
N VAL A 462 -1.18 17.74 20.81
CA VAL A 462 -0.13 18.37 21.62
C VAL A 462 0.50 19.51 20.84
N SER A 463 0.64 20.67 21.47
CA SER A 463 1.21 21.86 20.84
C SER A 463 2.61 21.63 20.29
N GLY A 464 2.80 21.93 18.99
CA GLY A 464 4.03 21.69 18.23
C GLY A 464 4.11 20.32 17.57
N TYR A 465 3.10 19.47 17.77
CA TYR A 465 3.03 18.09 17.29
C TYR A 465 1.65 17.74 16.75
N GLU A 466 0.81 18.74 16.47
CA GLU A 466 -0.55 18.53 16.03
C GLU A 466 -0.59 17.79 14.69
N GLY A 467 -1.44 16.78 14.58
CA GLY A 467 -1.59 15.98 13.36
C GLY A 467 -0.59 14.84 13.18
N ASN A 468 0.26 14.52 14.17
CA ASN A 468 1.09 13.31 14.16
C ASN A 468 0.27 12.07 14.52
N ALA A 469 0.52 10.93 13.87
CA ALA A 469 -0.09 9.64 14.22
C ALA A 469 0.31 9.20 15.63
N THR A 470 -0.60 8.57 16.38
CA THR A 470 -0.38 8.29 17.82
C THR A 470 -0.16 6.82 18.18
N ASN A 471 -0.20 5.92 17.19
CA ASN A 471 0.08 4.49 17.37
C ASN A 471 1.46 4.24 18.01
N ALA A 472 1.46 3.55 19.15
CA ALA A 472 2.63 3.44 20.02
C ALA A 472 3.73 2.50 19.49
N ASP A 473 3.40 1.58 18.58
CA ASP A 473 4.33 0.64 17.97
C ASP A 473 4.87 1.11 16.61
N TRP A 474 4.38 2.23 16.09
CA TRP A 474 4.79 2.70 14.79
C TRP A 474 6.21 3.29 14.83
N PRO A 475 7.06 2.98 13.83
CA PRO A 475 8.40 3.54 13.74
C PRO A 475 8.41 5.06 13.87
N GLY A 476 9.41 5.58 14.60
CA GLY A 476 9.58 7.00 14.83
C GLY A 476 8.64 7.63 15.86
N ILE A 477 7.85 6.83 16.60
CA ILE A 477 7.10 7.28 17.78
C ILE A 477 8.01 8.01 18.78
N ASP A 478 7.56 9.16 19.27
CA ASP A 478 8.29 9.94 20.28
C ASP A 478 8.31 9.21 21.63
N ALA A 479 9.37 9.43 22.42
CA ALA A 479 9.47 8.90 23.78
C ALA A 479 8.32 9.36 24.69
N LEU A 480 7.66 10.48 24.37
CA LEU A 480 6.35 10.87 24.89
C LEU A 480 5.26 10.56 23.83
N PRO A 481 4.56 9.41 23.92
CA PRO A 481 3.66 8.95 22.86
C PRO A 481 2.55 9.93 22.47
N SER A 482 2.14 10.82 23.38
CA SER A 482 1.17 11.88 23.10
C SER A 482 1.61 12.86 22.00
N ARG A 483 2.91 12.93 21.70
CA ARG A 483 3.45 13.74 20.58
C ARG A 483 3.38 13.00 19.24
N GLY A 484 3.06 11.72 19.25
CA GLY A 484 2.97 10.88 18.06
C GLY A 484 4.30 10.60 17.39
N VAL A 485 4.24 10.19 16.12
CA VAL A 485 5.40 9.90 15.27
C VAL A 485 6.11 11.20 14.88
N THR A 486 7.37 11.36 15.32
CA THR A 486 8.16 12.60 15.15
C THR A 486 9.47 12.39 14.39
N SER A 487 9.85 11.15 14.11
CA SER A 487 11.05 10.82 13.35
C SER A 487 10.76 9.67 12.37
N ALA A 488 11.79 9.25 11.63
CA ALA A 488 11.71 8.15 10.68
C ALA A 488 12.50 6.90 11.15
N GLU A 489 12.97 6.86 12.40
CA GLU A 489 13.76 5.73 12.92
C GLU A 489 12.94 4.44 12.89
N GLY A 490 13.47 3.39 12.24
CA GLY A 490 12.74 2.13 12.01
C GLY A 490 11.94 2.07 10.70
N SER A 491 11.96 3.14 9.91
CA SER A 491 11.44 3.15 8.55
C SER A 491 12.55 3.07 7.50
N GLY A 492 12.16 2.91 6.23
CA GLY A 492 12.99 3.05 5.05
C GLY A 492 12.13 3.08 3.80
N SER A 493 12.69 2.72 2.65
CA SER A 493 11.97 2.76 1.38
C SER A 493 12.30 1.58 0.44
N LYS A 494 11.33 1.19 -0.39
CA LYS A 494 11.43 0.14 -1.41
C LYS A 494 10.93 0.63 -2.77
N GLY A 495 11.18 -0.13 -3.83
CA GLY A 495 10.56 0.03 -5.15
C GLY A 495 11.19 1.03 -6.12
N GLY A 496 12.09 1.91 -5.63
CA GLY A 496 12.63 3.02 -6.42
C GLY A 496 11.55 4.03 -6.86
N ALA A 497 11.92 5.00 -7.67
CA ALA A 497 11.02 6.09 -8.09
C ALA A 497 11.28 6.54 -9.54
N TRP A 498 10.51 7.51 -10.02
CA TRP A 498 10.61 8.10 -11.35
C TRP A 498 12.01 8.65 -11.69
N ASN A 499 12.82 9.00 -10.69
CA ASN A 499 14.18 9.50 -10.86
C ASN A 499 15.27 8.43 -10.64
N SER A 500 14.90 7.21 -10.26
CA SER A 500 15.84 6.13 -9.96
C SER A 500 16.33 5.41 -11.21
N ALA A 501 17.52 4.82 -11.13
CA ALA A 501 17.97 3.84 -12.12
C ALA A 501 17.17 2.54 -11.98
N SER A 502 17.04 1.78 -13.07
CA SER A 502 16.27 0.53 -13.07
C SER A 502 16.80 -0.55 -12.14
N SER A 503 18.06 -0.47 -11.66
CA SER A 503 18.57 -1.39 -10.65
C SER A 503 17.90 -1.21 -9.29
N SER A 504 17.53 0.03 -8.93
CA SER A 504 16.87 0.36 -7.65
C SER A 504 15.38 0.02 -7.63
N LEU A 505 14.82 -0.39 -8.78
CA LEU A 505 13.42 -0.78 -8.92
C LEU A 505 13.18 -2.28 -8.68
N ARG A 506 14.26 -3.07 -8.56
CA ARG A 506 14.16 -4.51 -8.38
C ARG A 506 13.53 -4.83 -7.04
N ILE A 507 12.70 -5.86 -6.99
CA ILE A 507 11.89 -6.18 -5.81
C ILE A 507 12.74 -6.46 -4.58
N SER A 508 13.90 -7.08 -4.76
CA SER A 508 14.83 -7.40 -3.66
C SER A 508 15.94 -6.37 -3.46
N ASP A 509 15.89 -5.23 -4.15
CA ASP A 509 16.78 -4.11 -3.80
C ASP A 509 16.39 -3.55 -2.44
N ARG A 510 17.41 -3.37 -1.59
CA ARG A 510 17.29 -2.91 -0.22
C ARG A 510 18.24 -1.75 0.07
N GLY A 511 18.72 -1.05 -0.96
CA GLY A 511 19.65 0.08 -0.83
C GLY A 511 19.12 1.15 0.14
N ASP A 512 17.81 1.44 0.07
CA ASP A 512 17.13 2.40 0.93
C ASP A 512 16.20 1.74 1.98
N ALA A 513 16.17 0.40 2.07
CA ALA A 513 15.19 -0.31 2.89
C ALA A 513 15.30 0.03 4.38
N ALA A 514 16.46 0.46 4.86
CA ALA A 514 16.70 0.91 6.24
C ALA A 514 17.15 2.39 6.33
N ASN A 515 16.90 3.18 5.29
CA ASN A 515 17.25 4.61 5.25
C ASN A 515 16.17 5.45 5.96
N ALA A 516 16.37 5.70 7.25
CA ALA A 516 15.46 6.46 8.13
C ALA A 516 15.44 7.98 7.82
N SER A 517 14.97 8.36 6.63
CA SER A 517 14.94 9.75 6.18
C SER A 517 13.69 10.51 6.64
N THR A 518 13.88 11.69 7.25
CA THR A 518 12.79 12.63 7.56
C THR A 518 12.55 13.64 6.45
N SER A 519 13.28 13.57 5.33
CA SER A 519 13.15 14.52 4.23
C SER A 519 11.92 14.24 3.37
N ALA A 520 11.26 15.31 2.93
CA ALA A 520 10.21 15.30 1.93
C ALA A 520 10.84 15.53 0.55
N THR A 521 10.78 14.53 -0.32
CA THR A 521 11.40 14.58 -1.64
C THR A 521 10.37 14.33 -2.73
N GLY A 522 10.56 14.92 -3.92
CA GLY A 522 9.65 14.76 -5.05
C GLY A 522 9.57 13.34 -5.62
N TYR A 523 10.31 12.39 -5.05
CA TYR A 523 10.36 10.99 -5.42
C TYR A 523 9.89 10.05 -4.30
N ALA A 524 9.50 10.57 -3.13
CA ALA A 524 8.95 9.78 -2.03
C ALA A 524 7.43 9.97 -1.95
N GLY A 525 6.71 8.86 -1.96
CA GLY A 525 5.27 8.78 -1.74
C GLY A 525 4.97 7.77 -0.63
N GLY A 526 3.93 6.98 -0.82
CA GLY A 526 3.61 5.89 0.08
C GLY A 526 2.26 5.24 -0.22
N ARG A 527 2.06 4.06 0.36
CA ARG A 527 0.78 3.37 0.44
C ARG A 527 0.62 2.65 1.77
N GLY A 528 -0.62 2.30 2.10
CA GLY A 528 -1.00 1.62 3.33
C GLY A 528 -1.38 0.17 3.12
N VAL A 529 -1.37 -0.58 4.22
CA VAL A 529 -1.95 -1.92 4.31
C VAL A 529 -2.88 -2.01 5.50
N ARG A 530 -3.63 -3.09 5.61
CA ARG A 530 -4.50 -3.40 6.74
C ARG A 530 -4.47 -4.90 6.99
N SER A 531 -4.07 -5.32 8.18
CA SER A 531 -4.08 -6.75 8.54
C SER A 531 -5.50 -7.30 8.43
N TYR A 532 -5.63 -8.53 7.95
CA TYR A 532 -6.91 -9.20 7.88
C TYR A 532 -7.15 -10.01 9.14
N ASP A 533 -8.12 -9.59 9.95
CA ASP A 533 -8.63 -10.39 11.06
C ASP A 533 -9.65 -11.38 10.50
N SER A 534 -9.40 -12.69 10.65
CA SER A 534 -10.40 -13.70 10.30
C SER A 534 -11.60 -13.55 11.25
N ASN A 535 -12.76 -13.16 10.70
CA ASN A 535 -14.03 -13.08 11.42
C ASN A 535 -14.46 -14.40 12.04
#